data_AF-A0A3D8VN51-F1
#
_entry.id   AF-A0A3D8VN51-F1
#
_cell.length_a   1.000
_cell.length_b   1.000
_cell.length_c   1.000
_cell.angle_alpha   90.00
_cell.angle_beta   90.00
_cell.angle_gamma   90.00
#
_symmetry.space_group_name_H-M   'P 1'
#
loop_
_entity.id
_entity.type
_entity.pdbx_description
1 polymer ?
#
loop_
_entity_poly.entity_id
_entity_poly.type
_entity_poly.pdbx_seq_one_letter_code
_entity_poly.pdbx_strand_id
1 'polypeptide(L)'
;MTKKRAPVKRYTLKWIGKSCYVYTWKYIKKSKRVKVEQRYKWYSLGPFSLDLLSELENMTLESRRQMELEYSFKWHKREYIESKMNELLLSPPFIERKDQISEISDSSIKEQWIKKLMNDLKQEATECCEETFEGFTPETFRDYLNNGGSIKQLLK
;
A
#
# COMPACT_ATOMS: atom_id res chain seq x y z
N MET A 1 -40.32 -18.73 -6.26
CA MET A 1 -39.07 -18.96 -5.50
C MET A 1 -38.02 -17.95 -5.91
N THR A 2 -37.83 -16.88 -5.14
CA THR A 2 -36.76 -15.90 -5.38
C THR A 2 -35.43 -16.54 -4.98
N LYS A 3 -34.59 -16.87 -5.96
CA LYS A 3 -33.19 -17.25 -5.72
C LYS A 3 -32.56 -16.09 -4.93
N LYS A 4 -32.34 -16.28 -3.62
CA LYS A 4 -31.56 -15.34 -2.82
C LYS A 4 -30.20 -15.23 -3.49
N ARG A 5 -29.93 -14.11 -4.16
CA ARG A 5 -28.61 -13.83 -4.72
C ARG A 5 -27.61 -13.99 -3.58
N ALA A 6 -26.60 -14.82 -3.80
CA ALA A 6 -25.51 -14.95 -2.84
C ALA A 6 -24.94 -13.55 -2.56
N PRO A 7 -24.65 -13.20 -1.31
CA PRO A 7 -24.08 -11.90 -1.00
C PRO A 7 -22.75 -11.76 -1.77
N VAL A 8 -22.62 -10.68 -2.55
CA VAL A 8 -21.38 -10.35 -3.27
C VAL A 8 -20.26 -10.27 -2.23
N LYS A 9 -19.34 -11.24 -2.27
CA LYS A 9 -18.14 -11.23 -1.41
C LYS A 9 -17.30 -10.04 -1.87
N ARG A 10 -16.97 -9.15 -0.94
CA ARG A 10 -16.09 -8.01 -1.21
C ARG A 10 -14.66 -8.42 -0.90
N TYR A 11 -13.75 -8.06 -1.79
CA TYR A 11 -12.33 -8.33 -1.67
C TYR A 11 -11.57 -6.99 -1.60
N THR A 12 -10.44 -6.98 -0.91
CA THR A 12 -9.54 -5.82 -0.88
C THR A 12 -8.11 -6.28 -0.73
N LEU A 13 -7.19 -5.40 -1.06
CA LEU A 13 -5.76 -5.61 -0.93
C LEU A 13 -5.23 -4.87 0.28
N LYS A 14 -4.42 -5.57 1.08
CA LYS A 14 -3.68 -4.97 2.18
C LYS A 14 -2.21 -5.35 2.09
N TRP A 15 -1.36 -4.33 2.15
CA TRP A 15 0.09 -4.50 2.27
C TRP A 15 0.47 -4.73 3.73
N ILE A 16 1.29 -5.74 3.98
CA ILE A 16 1.88 -6.06 5.28
C ILE A 16 3.37 -6.29 5.06
N GLY A 17 4.20 -5.36 5.54
CA GLY A 17 5.62 -5.34 5.22
C GLY A 17 5.82 -5.27 3.70
N LYS A 18 6.58 -6.23 3.15
CA LYS A 18 6.88 -6.28 1.72
C LYS A 18 5.81 -6.98 0.86
N SER A 19 4.82 -7.63 1.48
CA SER A 19 3.89 -8.52 0.80
C SER A 19 2.48 -7.95 0.75
N CYS A 20 1.79 -8.14 -0.37
CA CYS A 20 0.38 -7.82 -0.50
C CYS A 20 -0.47 -9.06 -0.25
N TYR A 21 -1.56 -8.91 0.48
CA TYR A 21 -2.51 -9.97 0.81
C TYR A 21 -3.90 -9.61 0.38
N VAL A 22 -4.66 -10.63 -0.04
CA VAL A 22 -6.08 -10.51 -0.35
C VAL A 22 -6.87 -10.73 0.94
N TYR A 23 -7.79 -9.81 1.22
CA TYR A 23 -8.71 -9.89 2.33
C TYR A 23 -10.16 -9.88 1.86
N THR A 24 -11.02 -10.57 2.61
CA THR A 24 -12.47 -10.40 2.53
C THR A 24 -13.03 -10.07 3.91
N TRP A 25 -14.25 -9.55 3.96
CA TRP A 25 -14.91 -9.22 5.21
C TRP A 25 -16.37 -9.64 5.23
N LYS A 26 -16.87 -9.90 6.44
CA LYS A 26 -18.28 -10.15 6.70
C LYS A 26 -18.79 -9.19 7.76
N TYR A 27 -19.97 -8.63 7.53
CA TYR A 27 -20.64 -7.79 8.52
C TYR A 27 -21.08 -8.61 9.73
N ILE A 28 -20.83 -8.08 10.93
CA ILE A 28 -21.27 -8.66 12.20
C ILE A 28 -22.53 -7.90 12.66
N LYS A 29 -23.65 -8.62 12.77
CA LYS A 29 -24.89 -8.08 13.33
C LYS A 29 -24.64 -7.51 14.72
N LYS A 30 -25.26 -6.38 15.07
CA LYS A 30 -25.06 -5.65 16.34
C LYS A 30 -25.12 -6.57 17.57
N SER A 31 -26.07 -7.50 17.60
CA SER A 31 -26.26 -8.47 18.69
C SER A 31 -25.14 -9.51 18.84
N LYS A 32 -24.29 -9.71 17.83
CA LYS A 32 -23.19 -10.69 17.84
C LYS A 32 -21.81 -10.04 17.98
N ARG A 33 -21.76 -8.73 18.26
CA ARG A 33 -20.51 -7.99 18.35
C ARG A 33 -19.92 -8.14 19.75
N VAL A 34 -18.63 -8.48 19.82
CA VAL A 34 -17.85 -8.46 21.08
C VAL A 34 -17.55 -7.00 21.48
N LYS A 35 -17.24 -6.14 20.50
CA LYS A 35 -17.08 -4.69 20.68
C LYS A 35 -18.10 -3.96 19.81
N VAL A 36 -18.81 -2.99 20.37
CA VAL A 36 -19.91 -2.26 19.69
C VAL A 36 -19.47 -1.71 18.32
N GLU A 37 -18.22 -1.23 18.26
CA GLU A 37 -17.60 -0.61 17.10
C GLU A 37 -17.14 -1.61 16.04
N GLN A 38 -16.91 -2.88 16.39
CA GLN A 38 -16.42 -3.88 15.46
C GLN A 38 -17.55 -4.38 14.54
N ARG A 39 -17.80 -3.61 13.47
CA ARG A 39 -18.86 -3.87 12.49
C ARG A 39 -18.52 -5.01 11.52
N TYR A 40 -17.25 -5.32 11.35
CA TYR A 40 -16.78 -6.27 10.34
C TYR A 40 -15.78 -7.27 10.92
N LYS A 41 -15.86 -8.52 10.47
CA LYS A 41 -14.83 -9.55 10.67
C LYS A 41 -14.06 -9.71 9.37
N TRP A 42 -12.75 -9.51 9.43
CA TRP A 42 -11.83 -9.64 8.30
C TRP A 42 -11.26 -11.05 8.25
N TYR A 43 -11.03 -11.54 7.04
CA TYR A 43 -10.42 -12.85 6.75
C TYR A 43 -9.32 -12.65 5.71
N SER A 44 -8.10 -13.08 6.04
CA SER A 44 -7.02 -13.16 5.07
C SER A 44 -7.24 -14.40 4.20
N LEU A 45 -7.14 -14.24 2.88
CA LEU A 45 -7.25 -15.33 1.91
C LEU A 45 -5.89 -15.81 1.43
N GLY A 46 -4.83 -15.02 1.65
CA GLY A 46 -3.46 -15.37 1.27
C GLY A 46 -2.74 -14.22 0.56
N PRO A 47 -1.47 -14.43 0.20
CA PRO A 47 -0.71 -13.49 -0.61
C PRO A 47 -1.39 -13.24 -1.96
N PHE A 48 -1.29 -12.02 -2.46
CA PHE A 48 -1.78 -11.69 -3.80
C PHE A 48 -1.01 -12.51 -4.85
N SER A 49 -1.73 -13.30 -5.62
CA SER A 49 -1.24 -14.00 -6.81
C SER A 49 -2.36 -14.13 -7.84
N LEU A 50 -2.01 -14.24 -9.12
CA LEU A 50 -3.00 -14.45 -10.19
C LEU A 50 -3.74 -15.78 -10.03
N ASP A 51 -3.06 -16.79 -9.48
CA ASP A 51 -3.65 -18.10 -9.18
C ASP A 51 -4.72 -17.96 -8.09
N LEU A 52 -4.39 -17.28 -6.98
CA LEU A 52 -5.35 -17.04 -5.90
C LEU A 52 -6.59 -16.31 -6.41
N LEU A 53 -6.43 -15.25 -7.21
CA LEU A 53 -7.59 -14.52 -7.77
C LEU A 53 -8.47 -15.40 -8.65
N SER A 54 -7.89 -16.36 -9.36
CA SER A 54 -8.61 -17.30 -10.23
C SER A 54 -9.43 -18.32 -9.42
N GLU A 55 -9.00 -18.62 -8.20
CA GLU A 55 -9.67 -19.55 -7.28
C GLU A 55 -10.79 -18.90 -6.43
N LEU A 56 -10.87 -17.56 -6.42
CA LEU A 56 -11.88 -16.85 -5.62
C LEU A 56 -13.29 -17.03 -6.18
N GLU A 57 -14.07 -17.89 -5.52
CA GLU A 57 -15.49 -18.11 -5.84
C GLU A 57 -16.28 -16.79 -5.95
N ASN A 58 -16.99 -16.61 -7.07
CA ASN A 58 -17.84 -15.46 -7.37
C ASN A 58 -17.08 -14.13 -7.59
N MET A 59 -15.78 -14.17 -7.83
CA MET A 59 -15.06 -13.00 -8.33
C MET A 59 -15.42 -12.75 -9.79
N THR A 60 -15.95 -11.56 -10.10
CA THR A 60 -16.19 -11.18 -11.50
C THR A 60 -14.86 -10.82 -12.17
N LEU A 61 -14.81 -10.97 -13.50
CA LEU A 61 -13.65 -10.54 -14.29
C LEU A 61 -13.31 -9.06 -14.05
N GLU A 62 -14.35 -8.22 -13.91
CA GLU A 62 -14.21 -6.80 -13.58
C GLU A 62 -13.58 -6.59 -12.20
N SER A 63 -14.03 -7.31 -11.18
CA SER A 63 -13.46 -7.22 -9.83
C SER A 63 -11.99 -7.66 -9.81
N ARG A 64 -11.66 -8.70 -10.59
CA ARG A 64 -10.28 -9.17 -10.77
C ARG A 64 -9.42 -8.09 -11.40
N ARG A 65 -9.88 -7.52 -12.52
CA ARG A 65 -9.20 -6.41 -13.20
C ARG A 65 -8.99 -5.23 -12.24
N GLN A 66 -9.98 -4.88 -11.43
CA GLN A 66 -9.87 -3.81 -10.44
C GLN A 66 -8.80 -4.10 -9.40
N MET A 67 -8.72 -5.34 -8.88
CA MET A 67 -7.68 -5.70 -7.93
C MET A 67 -6.28 -5.70 -8.55
N GLU A 68 -6.14 -6.16 -9.80
CA GLU A 68 -4.85 -6.08 -10.51
C GLU A 68 -4.41 -4.63 -10.72
N LEU A 69 -5.36 -3.73 -11.07
CA LEU A 69 -5.12 -2.30 -11.18
C LEU A 69 -4.66 -1.69 -9.84
N GLU A 70 -5.42 -1.94 -8.78
CA GLU A 70 -5.08 -1.46 -7.44
C GLU A 70 -3.73 -1.98 -6.95
N TYR A 71 -3.43 -3.26 -7.21
CA TYR A 71 -2.15 -3.86 -6.87
C TYR A 71 -1.01 -3.14 -7.57
N SER A 72 -1.10 -3.01 -8.90
CA SER A 72 -0.10 -2.34 -9.71
C SER A 72 0.11 -0.90 -9.26
N PHE A 73 -0.97 -0.15 -9.05
CA PHE A 73 -0.89 1.24 -8.61
C PHE A 73 -0.20 1.39 -7.25
N LYS A 74 -0.63 0.60 -6.24
CA LYS A 74 -0.04 0.64 -4.89
C LYS A 74 1.42 0.17 -4.89
N TRP A 75 1.76 -0.83 -5.71
CA TRP A 75 3.13 -1.31 -5.88
C TRP A 75 4.04 -0.18 -6.39
N HIS A 76 3.62 0.51 -7.45
CA HIS A 76 4.39 1.60 -8.02
C HIS A 76 4.53 2.82 -7.09
N LYS A 77 3.48 3.19 -6.34
CA LYS A 77 3.58 4.21 -5.28
C LYS A 77 4.62 3.83 -4.22
N ARG A 78 4.68 2.55 -3.86
CA ARG A 78 5.65 2.05 -2.88
C ARG A 78 7.08 2.07 -3.41
N GLU A 79 7.29 1.58 -4.62
CA GLU A 79 8.60 1.65 -5.29
C GLU A 79 9.08 3.11 -5.41
N TYR A 80 8.17 4.03 -5.70
CA TYR A 80 8.47 5.46 -5.71
C TYR A 80 8.92 5.95 -4.32
N ILE A 81 8.18 5.62 -3.26
CA ILE A 81 8.55 6.01 -1.89
C ILE A 81 9.92 5.44 -1.53
N GLU A 82 10.17 4.15 -1.78
CA GLU A 82 11.47 3.52 -1.48
C GLU A 82 12.61 4.19 -2.27
N SER A 83 12.39 4.50 -3.55
CA SER A 83 13.34 5.25 -4.37
C SER A 83 13.59 6.66 -3.82
N LYS A 84 12.53 7.38 -3.46
CA LYS A 84 12.63 8.77 -2.98
C LYS A 84 13.30 8.85 -1.61
N MET A 85 13.04 7.87 -0.73
CA MET A 85 13.76 7.76 0.54
C MET A 85 15.27 7.60 0.33
N ASN A 86 15.69 6.79 -0.64
CA ASN A 86 17.12 6.60 -0.95
C ASN A 86 17.76 7.88 -1.50
N GLU A 87 17.03 8.63 -2.33
CA GLU A 87 17.47 9.93 -2.84
C GLU A 87 17.60 10.95 -1.70
N LEU A 88 16.55 11.10 -0.90
CA LEU A 88 16.50 12.04 0.23
C LEU A 88 17.60 11.74 1.25
N LEU A 89 17.89 10.46 1.54
CA LEU A 89 18.96 10.06 2.45
C LEU A 89 20.35 10.58 2.04
N LEU A 90 20.54 10.87 0.75
CA LEU A 90 21.78 11.39 0.18
C LEU A 90 21.76 12.91 -0.03
N SER A 91 20.66 13.59 0.33
CA SER A 91 20.51 15.04 0.17
C SER A 91 20.38 15.77 1.52
N PRO A 92 20.72 17.08 1.58
CA PRO A 92 20.35 17.90 2.72
C PRO A 92 18.82 17.96 2.92
N PRO A 93 18.33 18.02 4.16
CA PRO A 93 19.08 18.02 5.42
C PRO A 93 19.39 16.60 5.96
N PHE A 94 18.96 15.53 5.28
CA PHE A 94 19.02 14.17 5.83
C PHE A 94 20.43 13.58 5.86
N ILE A 95 21.28 13.90 4.88
CA ILE A 95 22.68 13.46 4.88
C ILE A 95 23.43 14.00 6.10
N GLU A 96 23.24 15.28 6.43
CA GLU A 96 23.86 15.93 7.58
C GLU A 96 23.37 15.32 8.90
N ARG A 97 22.06 15.07 9.01
CA ARG A 97 21.48 14.37 10.18
C ARG A 97 22.02 12.96 10.32
N LYS A 98 22.17 12.23 9.22
CA LYS A 98 22.76 10.88 9.22
C LYS A 98 24.19 10.90 9.74
N ASP A 99 24.98 11.88 9.32
CA ASP A 99 26.36 12.05 9.76
C ASP A 99 26.43 12.39 11.25
N GLN A 100 25.59 13.31 11.74
CA GLN A 100 25.47 13.61 13.18
C GLN A 100 25.09 12.39 14.03
N ILE A 101 24.16 11.57 13.54
CA ILE A 101 23.76 10.32 14.21
C ILE A 101 24.92 9.32 14.27
N SER A 102 25.81 9.34 13.27
CA SER A 102 26.95 8.43 13.22
C SER A 102 27.94 8.67 14.37
N GLU A 103 28.07 9.93 14.81
CA GLU A 103 28.96 10.39 15.89
C GLU A 103 28.44 10.10 17.29
N ILE A 104 27.15 9.74 17.43
CA ILE A 104 26.57 9.35 18.73
C ILE A 104 27.20 8.03 19.20
N SER A 105 27.82 8.07 20.38
CA SER A 105 28.47 6.91 21.01
C SER A 105 27.49 5.97 21.72
N ASP A 106 26.43 6.52 22.32
CA ASP A 106 25.39 5.74 22.99
C ASP A 106 24.51 5.01 21.96
N SER A 107 24.55 3.68 21.99
CA SER A 107 23.84 2.82 21.03
C SER A 107 22.32 2.91 21.14
N SER A 108 21.78 3.08 22.34
CA SER A 108 20.33 3.19 22.59
C SER A 108 19.79 4.51 22.04
N ILE A 109 20.49 5.60 22.32
CA ILE A 109 20.15 6.92 21.80
C ILE A 109 20.28 6.93 20.27
N LYS A 110 21.37 6.36 19.74
CA LYS A 110 21.59 6.24 18.29
C LYS A 110 20.47 5.48 17.58
N GLU A 111 19.98 4.36 18.13
CA GLU A 111 18.86 3.61 17.54
C GLU A 111 17.57 4.45 17.50
N GLN A 112 17.29 5.23 18.55
CA GLN A 112 16.12 6.12 18.57
C GLN A 112 16.21 7.21 17.49
N TRP A 113 17.40 7.80 17.31
CA TRP A 113 17.60 8.80 16.26
C TRP A 113 17.55 8.20 14.85
N ILE A 114 18.07 6.99 14.64
CA ILE A 114 17.91 6.27 13.36
C ILE A 114 16.43 6.04 13.06
N LYS A 115 15.64 5.59 14.04
CA LYS A 115 14.19 5.41 13.85
C LYS A 115 13.49 6.73 13.50
N LYS A 116 13.87 7.83 14.16
CA LYS A 116 13.35 9.16 13.86
C LYS A 116 13.71 9.61 12.45
N LEU A 117 14.98 9.49 12.05
CA LEU A 117 15.44 9.82 10.70
C LEU A 117 14.67 9.02 9.63
N MET A 118 14.49 7.72 9.85
CA MET A 118 13.75 6.86 8.91
C MET A 118 12.27 7.21 8.82
N ASN A 119 11.65 7.65 9.92
CA ASN A 119 10.27 8.12 9.92
C ASN A 119 10.14 9.45 9.17
N ASP A 120 11.04 10.41 9.41
CA ASP A 120 11.06 11.70 8.72
C ASP A 120 11.25 11.50 7.21
N LEU A 121 12.22 10.67 6.80
CA LEU A 121 12.43 10.30 5.38
C LEU A 121 11.19 9.69 4.74
N LYS A 122 10.54 8.78 5.46
CA LYS A 122 9.35 8.11 4.96
C LYS A 122 8.19 9.08 4.82
N GLN A 123 8.03 10.01 5.76
CA GLN A 123 7.00 11.04 5.70
C GLN A 123 7.19 11.92 4.46
N GLU A 124 8.38 12.51 4.30
CA GLU A 124 8.71 13.37 3.16
C GLU A 124 8.53 12.63 1.82
N ALA A 125 9.04 11.40 1.72
CA ALA A 125 8.88 10.58 0.52
C ALA A 125 7.42 10.22 0.24
N THR A 126 6.58 10.10 1.28
CA THR A 126 5.14 9.85 1.13
C THR A 126 4.44 11.11 0.62
N GLU A 127 4.77 12.29 1.15
CA GLU A 127 4.23 13.57 0.68
C GLU A 127 4.58 13.80 -0.80
N CYS A 128 5.84 13.62 -1.20
CA CYS A 128 6.25 13.68 -2.62
C CYS A 128 5.48 12.66 -3.49
N CYS A 129 5.23 11.46 -2.97
CA CYS A 129 4.47 10.43 -3.69
C CYS A 129 3.00 10.81 -3.84
N GLU A 130 2.40 11.47 -2.85
CA GLU A 130 1.02 11.95 -2.93
C GLU A 130 0.88 13.06 -3.97
N GLU A 131 1.82 14.00 -4.00
CA GLU A 131 1.88 15.07 -5.01
C GLU A 131 2.13 14.51 -6.42
N THR A 132 3.12 13.61 -6.57
CA THR A 132 3.47 13.03 -7.87
C THR A 132 2.33 12.20 -8.46
N PHE A 133 1.60 11.49 -7.61
CA PHE A 133 0.46 10.67 -8.01
C PHE A 133 -0.87 11.42 -7.88
N GLU A 134 -0.84 12.74 -7.67
CA GLU A 134 -2.06 13.54 -7.61
C GLU A 134 -2.82 13.46 -8.93
N GLY A 135 -4.14 13.29 -8.84
CA GLY A 135 -5.01 13.12 -10.01
C GLY A 135 -4.96 11.74 -10.67
N PHE A 136 -4.04 10.85 -10.28
CA PHE A 136 -4.03 9.47 -10.76
C PHE A 136 -4.98 8.57 -9.94
N THR A 137 -5.82 7.85 -10.68
CA THR A 137 -6.53 6.64 -10.24
C THR A 137 -5.78 5.40 -10.74
N PRO A 138 -6.06 4.20 -10.21
CA PRO A 138 -5.45 2.97 -10.73
C PRO A 138 -5.65 2.78 -12.24
N GLU A 139 -6.81 3.18 -12.78
CA GLU A 139 -7.16 3.09 -14.19
C GLU A 139 -6.35 4.09 -15.03
N THR A 140 -6.41 5.38 -14.66
CA THR A 140 -5.72 6.45 -15.40
C THR A 140 -4.20 6.30 -15.34
N PHE A 141 -3.67 5.77 -14.24
CA PHE A 141 -2.26 5.43 -14.15
C PHE A 141 -1.87 4.27 -15.07
N ARG A 142 -2.71 3.23 -15.17
CA ARG A 142 -2.46 2.15 -16.14
C ARG A 142 -2.50 2.67 -17.57
N ASP A 143 -3.44 3.57 -17.89
CA ASP A 143 -3.51 4.17 -19.22
C ASP A 143 -2.28 5.01 -19.52
N TYR A 144 -1.78 5.78 -18.55
CA TYR A 144 -0.50 6.48 -18.65
C TYR A 144 0.66 5.54 -18.99
N LEU A 145 0.79 4.43 -18.27
CA LEU A 145 1.84 3.43 -18.53
C LEU A 145 1.69 2.79 -19.93
N ASN A 146 0.46 2.44 -20.33
CA ASN A 146 0.18 1.85 -21.64
C ASN A 146 0.54 2.80 -22.80
N ASN A 147 0.42 4.10 -22.58
CA ASN A 147 0.77 5.14 -23.57
C ASN A 147 2.27 5.48 -23.58
N GLY A 148 3.12 4.65 -22.97
CA GLY A 148 4.57 4.84 -22.94
C GLY A 148 5.07 5.74 -21.81
N GLY A 149 4.18 6.11 -20.88
CA GLY A 149 4.56 6.78 -19.63
C GLY A 149 5.40 5.88 -18.73
N SER A 150 6.21 6.49 -17.86
CA SER A 150 7.07 5.78 -16.92
C SER A 150 7.21 6.56 -15.61
N ILE A 151 7.45 5.84 -14.52
CA ILE A 151 7.68 6.46 -13.21
C ILE A 151 8.88 7.42 -13.23
N LYS A 152 9.91 7.11 -14.03
CA LYS A 152 11.07 7.98 -14.21
C LYS A 152 10.71 9.34 -14.79
N GLN A 153 9.64 9.43 -15.58
CA GLN A 153 9.15 10.71 -16.10
C GLN A 153 8.32 11.47 -15.07
N LEU A 154 7.70 10.77 -14.12
CA LEU A 154 7.00 11.37 -12.98
C LEU A 154 7.96 11.88 -11.88
N LEU A 155 9.23 11.48 -11.94
CA LEU A 155 10.29 11.88 -11.01
C LEU A 155 11.05 13.16 -11.41
N LYS A 156 10.75 13.74 -12.59
CA LYS A 156 11.40 14.96 -13.11
C LYS A 156 10.61 16.20 -12.78
#